data_AF-G9WHP1-F1
#
_entry.id   AF-G9WHP1-F1
#
_cell.length_a   1.000
_cell.length_b   1.000
_cell.length_c   1.000
_cell.angle_alpha   90.00
_cell.angle_beta   90.00
_cell.angle_gamma   90.00
#
_symmetry.space_group_name_H-M   'P 1'
#
loop_
_entity.id
_entity.type
_entity.pdbx_description
1 polymer ?
#
loop_
_entity_poly.entity_id
_entity_poly.type
_entity_poly.pdbx_seq_one_letter_code
_entity_poly.pdbx_strand_id
1 'polypeptide(L)'
;MDSYPVTKPIDWKDLFLLWAPNLIQARTSHDAKNLLETALQDFVGHNRFTINENLFQTIKTQFCALQLIQDGPEKSVNDGYLEFVSLTKKGRNYMLQEKTIKK
;
A
#
# COMPACT_ATOMS: atom_id res chain seq x y z
N MET A 1 36.31 4.68 2.85
CA MET A 1 35.31 5.59 3.46
C MET A 1 33.98 4.93 3.19
N ASP A 2 33.51 4.11 4.13
CA ASP A 2 32.33 3.28 3.91
C ASP A 2 31.09 4.17 3.89
N SER A 3 30.46 4.29 2.72
CA SER A 3 29.20 4.99 2.58
C SER A 3 28.13 4.13 3.25
N TYR A 4 27.75 4.47 4.49
CA TYR A 4 26.60 3.86 5.13
C TYR A 4 25.36 4.14 4.27
N PRO A 5 24.53 3.12 3.95
CA PRO A 5 23.30 3.35 3.23
C PRO A 5 22.43 4.31 4.05
N VAL A 6 22.02 5.42 3.43
CA VAL A 6 21.06 6.34 4.04
C VAL A 6 19.73 5.58 4.18
N THR A 7 19.45 5.08 5.37
CA THR A 7 18.16 4.48 5.69
C THR A 7 17.19 5.60 6.03
N LYS A 8 16.21 5.86 5.16
CA LYS A 8 15.10 6.75 5.48
C LYS A 8 14.05 5.93 6.22
N PRO A 9 13.87 6.10 7.54
CA PRO A 9 12.82 5.40 8.26
C PRO A 9 11.46 5.83 7.69
N ILE A 10 10.55 4.88 7.57
CA ILE A 10 9.17 5.12 7.18
C ILE A 10 8.26 4.62 8.29
N ASP A 11 7.39 5.50 8.79
CA ASP A 11 6.37 5.09 9.75
C ASP A 11 5.16 4.48 9.02
N TRP A 12 4.28 3.82 9.76
CA TRP A 12 3.11 3.16 9.17
C TRP A 12 2.13 4.16 8.53
N LYS A 13 2.08 5.42 9.01
CA LYS A 13 1.17 6.44 8.49
C LYS A 13 1.65 6.90 7.12
N ASP A 14 2.93 7.21 6.99
CA ASP A 14 3.56 7.58 5.74
C ASP A 14 3.49 6.44 4.74
N LEU A 15 3.75 5.20 5.18
CA LEU A 15 3.56 4.00 4.36
C LEU A 15 2.12 3.90 3.84
N PHE A 16 1.13 4.08 4.72
CA PHE A 16 -0.27 4.09 4.33
C PHE A 16 -0.58 5.22 3.35
N LEU A 17 -0.13 6.45 3.61
CA LEU A 17 -0.44 7.63 2.80
C LEU A 17 0.23 7.61 1.42
N LEU A 18 1.36 6.91 1.29
CA LEU A 18 1.98 6.61 -0.01
C LEU A 18 1.15 5.60 -0.80
N TRP A 19 0.63 4.57 -0.14
CA TRP A 19 -0.09 3.49 -0.80
C TRP A 19 -1.56 3.82 -1.12
N ALA A 20 -2.27 4.44 -0.17
CA ALA A 20 -3.71 4.68 -0.17
C ALA A 20 -4.28 5.31 -1.45
N PRO A 21 -3.63 6.31 -2.09
CA PRO A 21 -4.13 6.91 -3.33
C PRO A 21 -4.30 5.90 -4.47
N ASN A 22 -3.46 4.85 -4.48
CA ASN A 22 -3.49 3.80 -5.49
C ASN A 22 -4.64 2.79 -5.29
N LEU A 23 -5.26 2.82 -4.11
CA LEU A 23 -6.36 1.94 -3.69
C LEU A 23 -7.73 2.63 -3.67
N ILE A 24 -7.84 3.84 -4.26
CA ILE A 24 -9.12 4.55 -4.41
C ILE A 24 -10.13 3.69 -5.20
N GLN A 25 -9.63 2.96 -6.19
CA GLN A 25 -10.34 1.89 -6.87
C GLN A 25 -9.81 0.55 -6.34
N ALA A 26 -10.68 -0.45 -6.26
CA ALA A 26 -10.25 -1.80 -5.89
C ALA A 26 -9.17 -2.29 -6.88
N ARG A 27 -8.11 -2.90 -6.36
CA ARG A 27 -7.01 -3.46 -7.12
C ARG A 27 -6.89 -4.93 -6.81
N THR A 28 -6.47 -5.74 -7.77
CA THR A 28 -6.08 -7.12 -7.43
C THR A 28 -4.95 -7.07 -6.40
N SER A 29 -4.82 -8.09 -5.57
CA SER A 29 -3.75 -8.18 -4.55
C SER A 29 -2.36 -8.06 -5.20
N HIS A 30 -2.20 -8.65 -6.39
CA HIS A 30 -0.99 -8.52 -7.20
C HIS A 30 -0.72 -7.07 -7.62
N ASP A 31 -1.72 -6.37 -8.17
CA ASP A 31 -1.56 -4.98 -8.59
C ASP A 31 -1.32 -4.05 -7.39
N ALA A 32 -2.01 -4.30 -6.28
CA ALA A 32 -1.88 -3.52 -5.06
C ALA A 32 -0.45 -3.60 -4.50
N LYS A 33 0.18 -4.76 -4.58
CA LYS A 33 1.60 -4.97 -4.25
C LYS A 33 2.53 -4.19 -5.19
N ASN A 34 2.32 -4.31 -6.50
CA ASN A 34 3.15 -3.60 -7.49
C ASN A 34 3.07 -2.07 -7.33
N LEU A 35 1.88 -1.56 -6.99
CA LEU A 35 1.65 -0.15 -6.73
C LEU A 35 2.32 0.31 -5.41
N LEU A 36 2.32 -0.53 -4.37
CA LEU A 36 3.05 -0.26 -3.13
C LEU A 36 4.56 -0.21 -3.39
N GLU A 37 5.09 -1.18 -4.14
CA GLU A 37 6.49 -1.25 -4.52
C GLU A 37 6.93 0.00 -5.27
N THR A 38 6.20 0.36 -6.33
CA THR A 38 6.46 1.59 -7.10
C THR A 38 6.45 2.83 -6.21
N ALA A 39 5.43 2.97 -5.35
CA ALA A 39 5.33 4.14 -4.47
C ALA A 39 6.50 4.24 -3.47
N LEU A 40 6.99 3.10 -2.97
CA LEU A 40 8.15 3.10 -2.07
C LEU A 40 9.47 3.33 -2.82
N GLN A 41 9.62 2.80 -4.04
CA GLN A 41 10.77 3.10 -4.90
C GLN A 41 10.88 4.61 -5.14
N ASP A 42 9.76 5.27 -5.47
CA ASP A 42 9.72 6.72 -5.64
C ASP A 42 10.07 7.46 -4.34
N PHE A 43 9.57 7.00 -3.18
CA PHE A 43 9.87 7.60 -1.89
C PHE A 43 11.35 7.55 -1.49
N VAL A 44 12.06 6.48 -1.86
CA VAL A 44 13.49 6.29 -1.54
C VAL A 44 14.45 6.81 -2.61
N GLY A 45 13.94 7.50 -3.64
CA GLY A 45 14.77 8.10 -4.70
C GLY A 45 15.01 7.20 -5.92
N HIS A 46 14.02 6.42 -6.31
CA HIS A 46 14.00 5.53 -7.50
C HIS A 46 15.02 4.39 -7.48
N ASN A 47 15.43 3.93 -6.28
CA ASN A 47 16.20 2.71 -6.17
C ASN A 47 15.29 1.51 -6.46
N ARG A 48 15.69 0.67 -7.42
CA ARG A 48 14.93 -0.56 -7.75
C ARG A 48 15.11 -1.60 -6.65
N PHE A 49 14.01 -1.98 -6.02
CA PHE A 49 13.94 -3.11 -5.11
C PHE A 49 12.57 -3.77 -5.22
N THR A 50 12.48 -5.04 -4.84
CA THR A 50 11.22 -5.76 -4.83
C THR A 50 10.71 -5.99 -3.41
N ILE A 51 9.39 -5.86 -3.23
CA ILE A 51 8.72 -6.27 -2.00
C ILE A 51 8.42 -7.76 -2.14
N ASN A 52 9.00 -8.57 -1.25
CA ASN A 52 8.66 -9.99 -1.22
C ASN A 52 7.22 -10.20 -0.72
N GLU A 53 6.66 -11.38 -1.00
CA GLU A 53 5.27 -11.67 -0.68
C GLU A 53 4.97 -11.61 0.83
N ASN A 54 5.86 -12.13 1.66
CA ASN A 54 5.66 -12.13 3.12
C ASN A 54 5.57 -10.72 3.69
N LEU A 55 6.40 -9.80 3.21
CA LEU A 55 6.39 -8.40 3.62
C LEU A 55 5.09 -7.72 3.16
N PHE A 56 4.67 -7.97 1.92
CA PHE A 56 3.41 -7.43 1.41
C PHE A 56 2.20 -7.93 2.22
N GLN A 57 2.12 -9.24 2.49
CA GLN A 57 1.04 -9.81 3.30
C GLN A 57 1.05 -9.24 4.73
N THR A 58 2.22 -9.04 5.33
CA THR A 58 2.34 -8.43 6.66
C THR A 58 1.77 -7.00 6.67
N ILE A 59 2.16 -6.18 5.70
CA ILE A 59 1.67 -4.80 5.55
C ILE A 59 0.15 -4.79 5.33
N LYS A 60 -0.34 -5.66 4.44
CA LYS A 60 -1.78 -5.81 4.15
C LYS A 60 -2.54 -6.18 5.43
N THR A 61 -2.13 -7.21 6.16
CA THR A 61 -2.76 -7.64 7.41
C THR A 61 -2.79 -6.52 8.46
N GLN A 62 -1.70 -5.78 8.63
CA GLN A 62 -1.65 -4.66 9.57
C GLN A 62 -2.67 -3.57 9.20
N PHE A 63 -2.79 -3.19 7.93
CA PHE A 63 -3.75 -2.19 7.50
C PHE A 63 -5.21 -2.69 7.48
N CYS A 64 -5.44 -3.99 7.27
CA CYS A 64 -6.75 -4.62 7.49
C CYS A 64 -7.13 -4.59 8.97
N ALA A 65 -6.20 -4.93 9.89
CA ALA A 65 -6.43 -4.89 11.33
C ALA A 65 -6.73 -3.47 11.83
N LEU A 66 -6.11 -2.45 11.23
CA LEU A 66 -6.41 -1.04 11.48
C LEU A 66 -7.71 -0.54 10.81
N GLN A 67 -8.36 -1.39 10.02
CA GLN A 67 -9.56 -1.09 9.22
C GLN A 67 -9.34 0.06 8.24
N LEU A 68 -8.11 0.24 7.74
CA LEU A 68 -7.79 1.27 6.74
C LEU A 68 -7.98 0.73 5.32
N ILE A 69 -7.69 -0.55 5.12
CA ILE A 69 -8.03 -1.28 3.90
C ILE A 69 -8.95 -2.45 4.23
N GLN A 70 -9.52 -3.02 3.19
CA GLN A 70 -10.22 -4.30 3.23
C GLN A 70 -9.74 -5.15 2.05
N ASP A 71 -9.70 -6.45 2.25
CA ASP A 71 -9.42 -7.44 1.24
C ASP A 71 -10.48 -8.54 1.20
N GLY A 72 -10.67 -9.13 0.03
CA GLY A 72 -11.64 -10.20 -0.13
C GLY A 72 -11.63 -10.81 -1.54
N PRO A 73 -12.17 -12.03 -1.68
CA PRO A 73 -12.31 -12.66 -2.98
C PRO A 73 -13.45 -12.01 -3.76
N GLU A 74 -13.19 -11.61 -5.00
CA GLU A 74 -14.22 -11.23 -5.96
C GLU A 74 -14.16 -12.15 -7.18
N LYS A 75 -15.31 -12.34 -7.82
CA LYS A 75 -15.43 -13.19 -9.00
C LYS A 75 -14.79 -12.48 -10.21
N SER A 76 -13.80 -13.12 -10.81
CA SER A 76 -13.17 -12.68 -12.05
C SER A 76 -14.05 -13.02 -13.25
N VAL A 77 -13.84 -12.27 -14.35
CA VAL A 77 -14.53 -12.46 -15.64
C VAL A 77 -14.29 -13.87 -16.20
N ASN A 78 -13.18 -14.52 -15.83
CA ASN A 78 -12.78 -15.84 -16.31
C ASN A 78 -13.14 -17.00 -15.35
N ASP A 79 -14.21 -16.85 -14.55
CA ASP A 79 -14.70 -17.87 -13.60
C ASP A 79 -13.71 -18.28 -12.48
N GLY A 80 -12.63 -17.52 -12.30
CA GLY A 80 -11.71 -17.62 -11.16
C GLY A 80 -12.07 -16.65 -10.03
N TYR A 81 -11.56 -16.90 -8.82
CA TYR A 81 -11.59 -15.92 -7.73
C TYR A 81 -10.26 -15.18 -7.67
N LEU A 82 -10.32 -13.85 -7.58
CA LEU A 82 -9.14 -13.01 -7.34
C LEU A 82 -9.35 -12.27 -6.02
N GLU A 83 -8.28 -12.13 -5.24
CA GLU A 83 -8.30 -11.27 -4.08
C GLU A 83 -8.16 -9.81 -4.53
N PHE A 84 -9.07 -8.95 -4.07
CA PHE A 84 -9.00 -7.51 -4.28
C PHE A 84 -8.71 -6.79 -2.98
N VAL A 85 -8.00 -5.67 -3.08
CA VAL A 85 -7.66 -4.76 -1.98
C VAL A 85 -8.23 -3.38 -2.29
N SER A 86 -8.88 -2.76 -1.32
CA SER A 86 -9.47 -1.42 -1.47
C SER A 86 -9.45 -0.64 -0.15
N LEU A 87 -9.59 0.68 -0.23
CA LEU A 87 -9.79 1.52 0.96
C LEU A 87 -11.17 1.25 1.60
N THR A 88 -11.20 1.13 2.92
CA THR A 88 -12.46 1.25 3.67
C THR A 88 -12.92 2.71 3.70
N LYS A 89 -14.14 2.97 4.19
CA LYS A 89 -14.59 4.33 4.49
C LYS A 89 -13.65 5.04 5.48
N LYS A 90 -13.16 4.32 6.50
CA LYS A 90 -12.23 4.85 7.50
C LYS A 90 -10.88 5.21 6.86
N GLY A 91 -10.31 4.33 6.04
CA GLY A 91 -9.03 4.59 5.36
C GLY A 91 -9.13 5.74 4.36
N ARG A 92 -10.23 5.83 3.60
CA ARG A 92 -10.49 6.96 2.70
C ARG A 92 -10.57 8.28 3.46
N ASN A 93 -11.31 8.32 4.57
CA ASN A 93 -11.41 9.52 5.40
C ASN A 93 -10.05 9.92 5.97
N TYR A 94 -9.28 8.95 6.49
CA TYR A 94 -7.94 9.20 7.03
C TYR A 94 -7.00 9.78 5.96
N MET A 95 -6.97 9.18 4.77
CA MET A 95 -6.18 9.67 3.63
C MET A 95 -6.55 11.11 3.25
N LEU A 96 -7.85 11.42 3.18
CA LEU A 96 -8.34 12.76 2.83
C LEU A 96 -7.98 13.78 3.90
N GLN A 97 -8.21 13.46 5.18
CA GLN A 97 -7.87 14.34 6.30
C GLN A 97 -6.38 14.71 6.29
N GLU A 98 -5.50 13.73 6.16
CA GLU A 98 -4.05 13.96 6.16
C GLU A 98 -3.58 14.74 4.91
N LYS A 99 -4.20 14.54 3.74
CA LYS A 99 -3.86 15.29 2.51
C LYS A 99 -4.45 16.69 2.45
N THR A 100 -5.57 16.95 3.13
CA THR A 100 -6.22 18.27 3.14
C THR A 100 -5.68 19.17 4.25
N ILE A 101 -5.30 18.61 5.41
CA ILE A 101 -4.85 19.38 6.58
C ILE A 101 -3.34 19.70 6.49
N LYS A 102 -2.52 18.90 5.80
CA LYS A 102 -1.11 19.21 5.53
C LYS A 102 -0.98 20.15 4.32
N LYS A 103 -1.21 21.45 4.53
CA LYS A 103 -0.68 22.55 3.70
C LYS A 103 0.34 23.34 4.50
#